data_AF-A0A7S0ZML2-F1
#
_entry.id   AF-A0A7S0ZML2-F1
#
_cell.length_a   1.000
_cell.length_b   1.000
_cell.length_c   1.000
_cell.angle_alpha   90.00
_cell.angle_beta   90.00
_cell.angle_gamma   90.00
#
_symmetry.space_group_name_H-M   'P 1'
#
loop_
_entity.id
_entity.type
_entity.pdbx_description
1 polymer ?
#
loop_
_entity_poly.entity_id
_entity_poly.type
_entity_poly.pdbx_seq_one_letter_code
_entity_poly.pdbx_strand_id
1 'polypeptide(L)'
;MVIPLIGFGTPMAGPPPAELQHRFRIIRVCILAMVFSIICLIVAGILLNRLGTSFFESLNLILNTIIGSFLMNEDPALGKVYKFFMQTCLQSCQEPCQGGMNCLLPFIVSNLITVVVAMVFTSDLQNITGLFSVMSSLPPVTIVGAVIFLAASVVALTAQMVGAVYGYLAYKEARDLGVTVTPGFWGRNFGAGGSAGTSLTQSVRANDRDTEMN
;
A
#
# COMPACT_ATOMS: atom_id res chain seq x y z
N MET A 1 -5.25 -7.29 18.61
CA MET A 1 -6.11 -6.29 19.27
C MET A 1 -5.87 -4.96 18.55
N VAL A 2 -6.77 -4.55 17.67
CA VAL A 2 -6.62 -3.33 16.86
C VAL A 2 -7.42 -2.24 17.58
N ILE A 3 -6.75 -1.18 18.04
CA ILE A 3 -7.43 -0.04 18.66
C ILE A 3 -8.18 0.68 17.53
N PRO A 4 -9.52 0.79 17.58
CA PRO A 4 -10.25 1.56 16.58
C PRO A 4 -9.81 3.02 16.72
N LEU A 5 -9.06 3.52 15.74
CA LEU A 5 -8.76 4.94 15.62
C LEU A 5 -10.07 5.65 15.25
N ILE A 6 -10.80 6.10 16.27
CA ILE A 6 -12.04 6.88 16.13
C ILE A 6 -11.70 8.13 15.29
N GLY A 7 -12.26 8.23 14.09
CA GLY A 7 -12.09 9.39 13.21
C GLY A 7 -11.31 9.13 11.92
N PHE A 8 -10.66 7.97 11.76
CA PHE A 8 -10.18 7.55 10.44
C PHE A 8 -11.35 6.97 9.66
N GLY A 9 -11.52 7.47 8.43
CA GLY A 9 -12.69 7.26 7.60
C GLY A 9 -13.17 5.81 7.52
N THR A 10 -14.44 5.67 7.18
CA THR A 10 -15.15 4.41 7.21
C THR A 10 -14.55 3.39 6.19
N PRO A 11 -14.53 2.07 6.50
CA PRO A 11 -14.03 0.99 5.60
C PRO A 11 -14.73 0.92 4.24
N MET A 12 -14.02 1.06 3.12
CA MET A 12 -14.62 0.71 1.84
C MET A 12 -14.42 -0.78 1.56
N ALA A 13 -15.51 -1.55 1.63
CA ALA A 13 -15.54 -2.97 1.28
C ALA A 13 -16.18 -3.15 -0.10
N GLY A 14 -15.60 -4.05 -0.90
CA GLY A 14 -16.08 -4.39 -2.24
C GLY A 14 -14.96 -4.32 -3.29
N PRO A 15 -15.22 -4.86 -4.49
CA PRO A 15 -14.32 -4.73 -5.62
C PRO A 15 -14.20 -3.25 -6.03
N PRO A 16 -13.04 -2.79 -6.51
CA PRO A 16 -12.86 -1.42 -6.97
C PRO A 16 -13.80 -1.12 -8.15
N PRO A 17 -14.60 -0.04 -8.12
CA PRO A 17 -15.45 0.34 -9.25
C PRO A 17 -14.61 0.57 -10.51
N ALA A 18 -15.18 0.26 -11.68
CA ALA A 18 -14.46 0.29 -12.96
C ALA A 18 -13.85 1.66 -13.29
N GLU A 19 -14.46 2.73 -12.80
CA GLU A 19 -14.01 4.12 -12.95
C GLU A 19 -12.65 4.38 -12.28
N LEU A 20 -12.33 3.65 -11.21
CA LEU A 20 -11.06 3.79 -10.48
C LEU A 20 -9.91 3.00 -11.11
N GLN A 21 -10.16 2.16 -12.12
CA GLN A 21 -9.12 1.28 -12.69
C GLN A 21 -7.88 2.04 -13.17
N HIS A 22 -8.07 3.27 -13.67
CA HIS A 22 -6.95 4.13 -14.08
C HIS A 22 -6.04 4.49 -12.89
N ARG A 23 -6.63 4.85 -11.74
CA ARG A 23 -5.88 5.16 -10.51
C ARG A 23 -5.15 3.93 -9.97
N PHE A 24 -5.83 2.78 -9.97
CA PHE A 24 -5.24 1.52 -9.53
C PHE A 24 -4.08 1.07 -10.41
N ARG A 25 -4.11 1.34 -11.72
CA ARG A 25 -2.98 1.10 -12.61
C ARG A 25 -1.74 1.91 -12.21
N ILE A 26 -1.91 3.16 -11.80
CA ILE A 26 -0.79 3.99 -11.32
C ILE A 26 -0.25 3.45 -10.00
N ILE A 27 -1.13 3.10 -9.05
CA ILE A 27 -0.75 2.48 -7.78
C ILE A 27 0.04 1.19 -8.01
N ARG A 28 -0.36 0.38 -9.00
CA ARG A 28 0.37 -0.83 -9.42
C ARG A 28 1.80 -0.54 -9.80
N VAL A 29 2.00 0.47 -10.66
CA VAL A 29 3.33 0.86 -11.11
C VAL A 29 4.16 1.36 -9.92
N CYS A 30 3.56 2.11 -8.99
CA CYS A 30 4.23 2.53 -7.76
C CYS A 30 4.68 1.33 -6.92
N ILE A 31 3.82 0.33 -6.71
CA ILE A 31 4.16 -0.89 -5.95
C ILE A 31 5.32 -1.64 -6.63
N LEU A 32 5.27 -1.81 -7.95
CA LEU A 32 6.36 -2.46 -8.70
C LEU A 32 7.67 -1.67 -8.60
N ALA A 33 7.61 -0.34 -8.64
CA ALA A 33 8.77 0.52 -8.43
C ALA A 33 9.33 0.39 -7.01
N MET A 34 8.48 0.26 -5.98
CA MET A 34 8.91 -0.02 -4.62
C MET A 34 9.61 -1.39 -4.50
N VAL A 35 9.02 -2.45 -5.07
CA VAL A 35 9.66 -3.79 -5.09
C VAL A 35 11.03 -3.74 -5.75
N PHE A 36 11.13 -3.10 -6.92
CA PHE A 36 12.41 -2.93 -7.62
C PHE A 36 13.42 -2.17 -6.76
N SER A 37 12.98 -1.10 -6.08
CA SER A 37 13.84 -0.31 -5.20
C SER A 37 14.34 -1.13 -4.01
N ILE A 38 13.53 -2.01 -3.41
CA ILE A 38 13.96 -2.92 -2.33
C ILE A 38 15.12 -3.80 -2.81
N ILE A 39 15.00 -4.38 -4.00
CA ILE A 39 16.05 -5.24 -4.57
C ILE A 39 17.33 -4.43 -4.79
N CYS A 40 17.23 -3.24 -5.37
CA CYS A 40 18.38 -2.35 -5.56
C CYS A 40 19.03 -1.93 -4.24
N LEU A 41 18.24 -1.63 -3.20
CA LEU A 41 18.72 -1.27 -1.86
C LEU A 41 19.46 -2.44 -1.19
N ILE A 42 18.95 -3.66 -1.30
CA ILE A 42 19.63 -4.85 -0.77
C ILE A 42 20.96 -5.08 -1.50
N VAL A 43 20.97 -5.03 -2.83
CA VAL A 43 22.19 -5.18 -3.64
C VAL A 43 23.21 -4.09 -3.29
N ALA A 44 22.77 -2.84 -3.19
CA ALA A 44 23.63 -1.74 -2.79
C ALA A 44 24.15 -1.89 -1.35
N GLY A 45 23.31 -2.36 -0.42
CA GLY A 45 23.70 -2.64 0.97
C GLY A 45 24.77 -3.74 1.08
N ILE A 46 24.72 -4.76 0.22
CA ILE A 46 25.77 -5.78 0.10
C ILE A 46 27.07 -5.14 -0.41
N LEU A 47 27.01 -4.34 -1.47
CA LEU A 47 28.20 -3.66 -2.03
C LEU A 47 28.86 -2.66 -1.06
N LEU A 48 28.05 -2.04 -0.19
CA LEU A 48 28.52 -1.10 0.83
C LEU A 48 28.94 -1.79 2.13
N ASN A 49 28.81 -3.12 2.23
CA ASN A 49 29.01 -3.90 3.46
C ASN A 49 28.22 -3.34 4.66
N ARG A 50 27.03 -2.79 4.41
CA ARG A 50 26.13 -2.17 5.40
C ARG A 50 24.75 -2.83 5.35
N LEU A 51 24.74 -4.16 5.29
CA LEU A 51 23.51 -4.92 5.11
C LEU A 51 22.54 -4.73 6.28
N GLY A 52 23.04 -4.61 7.51
CA GLY A 52 22.20 -4.43 8.70
C GLY A 52 21.36 -3.15 8.64
N THR A 53 21.98 -1.99 8.44
CA THR A 53 21.25 -0.70 8.36
C THR A 53 20.33 -0.65 7.15
N SER A 54 20.83 -1.09 5.99
CA SER A 54 20.05 -1.10 4.73
C SER A 54 18.82 -2.00 4.84
N PHE A 55 18.92 -3.12 5.57
CA PHE A 55 17.82 -4.03 5.80
C PHE A 55 16.74 -3.39 6.68
N PHE A 56 17.12 -2.76 7.80
CA PHE A 56 16.16 -2.09 8.68
C PHE A 56 15.42 -0.93 7.99
N GLU A 57 16.12 -0.14 7.18
CA GLU A 57 15.50 0.92 6.36
C GLU A 57 14.53 0.32 5.33
N SER A 58 14.92 -0.80 4.71
CA SER A 58 14.08 -1.52 3.74
C SER A 58 12.85 -2.18 4.39
N LEU A 59 12.87 -2.52 5.68
CA LEU A 59 11.72 -3.16 6.35
C LEU A 59 10.46 -2.31 6.28
N ASN A 60 10.57 -0.99 6.49
CA ASN A 60 9.42 -0.10 6.39
C ASN A 60 8.86 -0.08 4.95
N LEU A 61 9.76 -0.06 3.96
CA LEU A 61 9.38 -0.11 2.55
C LEU A 61 8.73 -1.45 2.17
N ILE A 62 9.25 -2.56 2.71
CA ILE A 62 8.70 -3.90 2.55
C ILE A 62 7.28 -3.95 3.12
N LEU A 63 7.05 -3.44 4.32
CA LEU A 63 5.71 -3.40 4.93
C LEU A 63 4.72 -2.58 4.07
N ASN A 64 5.11 -1.40 3.60
CA ASN A 64 4.29 -0.58 2.68
C ASN A 64 3.97 -1.33 1.38
N THR A 65 4.97 -2.03 0.84
CA THR A 65 4.82 -2.83 -0.39
C THR A 65 3.87 -4.01 -0.16
N ILE A 66 3.96 -4.68 0.99
CA ILE A 66 3.05 -5.76 1.37
C ILE A 66 1.63 -5.21 1.43
N ILE A 67 1.37 -4.14 2.18
CA ILE A 67 0.02 -3.54 2.27
C ILE A 67 -0.50 -3.15 0.87
N GLY A 68 0.36 -2.59 0.02
CA GLY A 68 0.03 -2.31 -1.38
C GLY A 68 -0.31 -3.56 -2.20
N SER A 69 0.38 -4.68 -1.97
CA SER A 69 0.08 -5.95 -2.64
C SER A 69 -1.28 -6.52 -2.21
N PHE A 70 -1.68 -6.35 -0.94
CA PHE A 70 -3.01 -6.69 -0.43
C PHE A 70 -4.12 -5.86 -1.10
N LEU A 71 -3.83 -4.57 -1.38
CA LEU A 71 -4.75 -3.68 -2.08
C LEU A 71 -5.03 -4.15 -3.52
N MET A 72 -4.08 -4.84 -4.17
CA MET A 72 -4.18 -5.27 -5.58
C MET A 72 -4.39 -6.79 -5.73
N ASN A 73 -5.08 -7.43 -4.79
CA ASN A 73 -5.32 -8.88 -4.82
C ASN A 73 -6.05 -9.37 -6.08
N GLU A 74 -6.85 -8.53 -6.73
CA GLU A 74 -7.57 -8.84 -7.97
C GLU A 74 -6.66 -8.88 -9.21
N ASP A 75 -5.44 -8.33 -9.14
CA ASP A 75 -4.52 -8.35 -10.27
C ASP A 75 -3.86 -9.74 -10.41
N PRO A 76 -3.93 -10.40 -11.59
CA PRO A 76 -3.41 -11.76 -11.75
C PRO A 76 -1.89 -11.86 -11.53
N ALA A 77 -1.13 -10.78 -11.73
CA ALA A 77 0.30 -10.78 -11.47
C ALA A 77 0.61 -10.68 -9.98
N LEU A 78 -0.04 -9.74 -9.27
CA LEU A 78 0.18 -9.52 -7.85
C LEU A 78 -0.53 -10.56 -6.97
N GLY A 79 -1.62 -11.16 -7.45
CA GLY A 79 -2.35 -12.21 -6.76
C GLY A 79 -1.51 -13.46 -6.46
N LYS A 80 -0.51 -13.76 -7.30
CA LYS A 80 0.45 -14.85 -7.02
C LYS A 80 1.38 -14.49 -5.86
N VAL A 81 1.91 -13.27 -5.86
CA VAL A 81 2.77 -12.74 -4.81
C VAL A 81 2.01 -12.66 -3.49
N TYR A 82 0.76 -12.19 -3.54
CA TYR A 82 -0.17 -12.19 -2.42
C TYR A 82 -0.38 -13.59 -1.84
N LYS A 83 -0.69 -14.58 -2.68
CA LYS A 83 -0.89 -15.97 -2.24
C LYS A 83 0.37 -16.52 -1.57
N PHE A 84 1.54 -16.22 -2.11
CA PHE A 84 2.81 -16.59 -1.51
C PHE A 84 2.99 -15.95 -0.13
N PHE A 85 2.81 -14.63 0.00
CA PHE A 85 2.92 -13.94 1.30
C PHE A 85 1.92 -14.47 2.33
N MET A 86 0.67 -14.71 1.91
CA MET A 86 -0.36 -15.27 2.77
C MET A 86 -0.06 -16.71 3.20
N GLN A 87 0.57 -17.51 2.34
CA GLN A 87 0.93 -18.89 2.65
C GLN A 87 2.21 -19.00 3.49
N THR A 88 3.15 -18.07 3.37
CA THR A 88 4.47 -18.20 4.00
C THR A 88 4.64 -17.30 5.22
N CYS A 89 4.29 -16.02 5.11
CA CYS A 89 4.65 -15.02 6.13
C CYS A 89 3.48 -14.59 7.00
N LEU A 90 2.26 -14.64 6.46
CA LEU A 90 1.07 -13.99 7.04
C LEU A 90 -0.09 -14.97 7.21
N GLN A 91 0.19 -16.27 7.43
CA GLN A 91 -0.86 -17.28 7.64
C GLN A 91 -1.85 -16.86 8.74
N SER A 92 -1.35 -16.26 9.83
CA SER A 92 -2.17 -15.76 10.94
C SER A 92 -2.98 -14.49 10.63
N CYS A 93 -2.74 -13.84 9.49
CA CYS A 93 -3.41 -12.60 9.07
C CYS A 93 -4.45 -12.82 7.97
N GLN A 94 -4.73 -14.07 7.58
CA GLN A 94 -5.68 -14.39 6.51
C GLN A 94 -7.12 -13.97 6.80
N GLU A 95 -7.57 -14.13 8.04
CA GLU A 95 -8.97 -13.89 8.43
C GLU A 95 -9.36 -12.40 8.44
N PRO A 96 -8.54 -11.47 8.98
CA PRO A 96 -8.94 -10.07 9.06
C PRO A 96 -8.65 -9.23 7.82
N CYS A 97 -7.77 -9.70 6.94
CA CYS A 97 -7.34 -8.95 5.76
C CYS A 97 -7.97 -9.55 4.50
N GLN A 98 -9.25 -9.24 4.24
CA GLN A 98 -9.93 -9.60 2.99
C GLN A 98 -9.36 -8.89 1.73
N GLY A 99 -8.31 -8.08 1.89
CA GLY A 99 -7.67 -7.34 0.80
C GLY A 99 -8.58 -6.27 0.20
N GLY A 100 -8.20 -5.78 -0.98
CA GLY A 100 -8.98 -4.80 -1.74
C GLY A 100 -9.00 -3.40 -1.11
N MET A 101 -10.10 -2.67 -1.31
CA MET A 101 -10.23 -1.25 -0.90
C MET A 101 -10.07 -1.01 0.61
N ASN A 102 -10.25 -2.03 1.46
CA ASN A 102 -9.99 -1.94 2.90
C ASN A 102 -8.52 -1.63 3.21
N CYS A 103 -7.59 -2.06 2.35
CA CYS A 103 -6.16 -1.82 2.50
C CYS A 103 -5.71 -0.46 1.94
N LEU A 104 -6.61 0.28 1.28
CA LEU A 104 -6.27 1.54 0.61
C LEU A 104 -5.91 2.64 1.61
N LEU A 105 -6.72 2.79 2.67
CA LEU A 105 -6.45 3.78 3.72
C LEU A 105 -5.16 3.50 4.51
N PRO A 106 -4.90 2.28 5.03
CA PRO A 106 -3.63 2.00 5.69
C PRO A 106 -2.44 2.14 4.74
N PHE A 107 -2.59 1.80 3.45
CA PHE A 107 -1.56 2.07 2.44
C PHE A 107 -1.25 3.56 2.29
N ILE A 108 -2.27 4.42 2.19
CA ILE A 108 -2.07 5.88 2.09
C ILE A 108 -1.37 6.40 3.33
N VAL A 109 -1.89 6.04 4.51
CA VAL A 109 -1.37 6.51 5.80
C VAL A 109 0.07 6.03 6.01
N SER A 110 0.37 4.76 5.71
CA SER A 110 1.71 4.20 5.91
C SER A 110 2.74 4.82 4.96
N ASN A 111 2.39 5.03 3.68
CA ASN A 111 3.24 5.75 2.74
C ASN A 111 3.44 7.21 3.17
N LEU A 112 2.37 7.90 3.59
CA LEU A 112 2.46 9.29 4.03
C LEU A 112 3.35 9.42 5.27
N ILE A 113 3.17 8.58 6.29
CA ILE A 113 4.02 8.54 7.48
C ILE A 113 5.47 8.29 7.08
N THR A 114 5.71 7.35 6.16
CA THR A 114 7.08 7.04 5.71
C THR A 114 7.74 8.22 5.02
N VAL A 115 7.02 8.93 4.13
CA VAL A 115 7.53 10.14 3.47
C VAL A 115 7.79 11.24 4.50
N VAL A 116 6.88 11.45 5.47
CA VAL A 116 7.07 12.46 6.52
C VAL A 116 8.27 12.11 7.41
N VAL A 117 8.40 10.84 7.83
CA VAL A 117 9.53 10.38 8.62
C VAL A 117 10.84 10.57 7.86
N ALA A 118 10.90 10.19 6.58
CA ALA A 118 12.09 10.38 5.75
C ALA A 118 12.45 11.87 5.57
N MET A 119 11.46 12.76 5.51
CA MET A 119 11.67 14.20 5.42
C MET A 119 12.10 14.84 6.75
N VAL A 120 11.51 14.40 7.87
CA VAL A 120 11.73 14.98 9.21
C VAL A 120 13.03 14.45 9.82
N PHE A 121 13.26 13.14 9.72
CA PHE A 121 14.50 12.53 10.16
C PHE A 121 15.55 12.73 9.06
N THR A 122 16.19 13.91 9.10
CA THR A 122 17.31 14.29 8.23
C THR A 122 18.49 13.32 8.26
N SER A 123 18.44 12.25 9.06
CA SER A 123 19.39 11.15 9.08
C SER A 123 19.68 10.63 7.66
N ASP A 124 18.68 10.54 6.79
CA ASP A 124 18.88 10.13 5.40
C ASP A 124 19.66 11.17 4.59
N LEU A 125 19.34 12.46 4.77
CA LEU A 125 20.09 13.56 4.15
C LEU A 125 21.52 13.68 4.69
N GLN A 126 21.73 13.41 5.97
CA GLN A 126 23.06 13.36 6.60
C GLN A 126 23.85 12.15 6.09
N ASN A 127 23.20 11.00 5.90
CA ASN A 127 23.82 9.83 5.28
C ASN A 127 24.20 10.10 3.83
N ILE A 128 23.36 10.80 3.06
CA ILE A 128 23.64 11.18 1.65
C ILE A 128 24.81 12.16 1.58
N THR A 129 24.79 13.24 2.37
CA THR A 129 25.86 14.25 2.38
C THR A 129 27.17 13.66 2.90
N GLY A 130 27.11 12.81 3.93
CA GLY A 130 28.24 12.06 4.45
C GLY A 130 28.84 11.13 3.39
N LEU A 131 28.01 10.38 2.65
CA LEU A 131 28.49 9.54 1.55
C LEU A 131 29.18 10.35 0.45
N PHE A 132 28.64 11.52 0.11
CA PHE A 132 29.22 12.37 -0.93
C PHE A 132 30.61 12.89 -0.55
N SER A 133 30.80 13.26 0.73
CA SER A 133 32.10 13.75 1.23
C SER A 133 33.21 12.68 1.21
N VAL A 134 32.85 11.40 1.36
CA VAL A 134 33.81 10.29 1.40
C VAL A 134 33.97 9.63 0.02
N MET A 135 33.07 9.92 -0.93
CA MET A 135 33.01 9.29 -2.27
C MET A 135 34.32 9.43 -3.06
N SER A 136 35.05 10.52 -2.91
CA SER A 136 36.33 10.75 -3.61
C SER A 136 37.47 9.87 -3.12
N SER A 137 37.34 9.23 -1.96
CA SER A 137 38.38 8.42 -1.32
C SER A 137 38.10 6.92 -1.35
N LEU A 138 36.92 6.52 -1.83
CA LEU A 138 36.44 5.14 -1.80
C LEU A 138 36.83 4.37 -3.07
N PRO A 139 36.97 3.04 -2.99
CA PRO A 139 37.21 2.22 -4.16
C PRO A 139 36.01 2.30 -5.13
N PRO A 140 36.23 2.17 -6.45
CA PRO A 140 35.19 2.34 -7.47
C PRO A 140 33.92 1.50 -7.24
N VAL A 141 34.08 0.29 -6.70
CA VAL A 141 32.97 -0.62 -6.40
C VAL A 141 31.99 0.00 -5.38
N THR A 142 32.52 0.67 -4.36
CA THR A 142 31.71 1.33 -3.31
C THR A 142 30.99 2.56 -3.85
N ILE A 143 31.61 3.28 -4.80
CA ILE A 143 30.98 4.42 -5.49
C ILE A 143 29.75 3.94 -6.28
N VAL A 144 29.88 2.83 -7.02
CA VAL A 144 28.75 2.24 -7.76
C VAL A 144 27.63 1.84 -6.80
N GLY A 145 27.96 1.17 -5.68
CA GLY A 145 26.98 0.83 -4.64
C GLY A 145 26.27 2.06 -4.07
N ALA A 146 26.99 3.13 -3.79
CA ALA A 146 26.45 4.40 -3.30
C ALA A 146 25.47 5.06 -4.27
N VAL A 147 25.82 5.09 -5.57
CA VAL A 147 24.95 5.68 -6.60
C VAL A 147 23.67 4.86 -6.78
N ILE A 148 23.77 3.52 -6.79
CA ILE A 148 22.61 2.63 -6.86
C ILE A 148 21.71 2.83 -5.64
N PHE A 149 22.30 2.90 -4.44
CA PHE A 149 21.56 3.15 -3.20
C PHE A 149 20.78 4.46 -3.28
N LEU A 150 21.45 5.56 -3.64
CA LEU A 150 20.83 6.88 -3.72
C LEU A 150 19.72 6.93 -4.78
N ALA A 151 19.97 6.38 -5.96
CA ALA A 151 18.96 6.31 -7.02
C ALA A 151 17.74 5.48 -6.60
N ALA A 152 17.96 4.32 -5.95
CA ALA A 152 16.88 3.48 -5.45
C ALA A 152 16.07 4.17 -4.34
N SER A 153 16.72 4.88 -3.42
CA SER A 153 16.04 5.64 -2.37
C SER A 153 15.17 6.77 -2.93
N VAL A 154 15.64 7.49 -3.94
CA VAL A 154 14.86 8.55 -4.62
C VAL A 154 13.66 7.95 -5.36
N VAL A 155 13.85 6.85 -6.08
CA VAL A 155 12.74 6.14 -6.77
C VAL A 155 11.72 5.62 -5.76
N ALA A 156 12.16 5.04 -4.65
CA ALA A 156 11.31 4.61 -3.56
C ALA A 156 10.48 5.77 -2.98
N LEU A 157 11.11 6.88 -2.61
CA LEU A 157 10.43 8.05 -2.03
C LEU A 157 9.41 8.66 -3.01
N THR A 158 9.78 8.80 -4.27
CA THR A 158 8.86 9.32 -5.30
C THR A 158 7.69 8.36 -5.52
N ALA A 159 7.93 7.04 -5.57
CA ALA A 159 6.87 6.05 -5.70
C ALA A 159 5.91 6.05 -4.51
N GLN A 160 6.41 6.21 -3.28
CA GLN A 160 5.58 6.32 -2.07
C GLN A 160 4.75 7.59 -2.07
N MET A 161 5.33 8.73 -2.46
CA MET A 161 4.64 10.00 -2.54
C MET A 161 3.52 9.97 -3.59
N VAL A 162 3.82 9.47 -4.79
CA VAL A 162 2.83 9.28 -5.87
C VAL A 162 1.76 8.27 -5.43
N GLY A 163 2.14 7.15 -4.81
CA GLY A 163 1.23 6.15 -4.28
C GLY A 163 0.26 6.73 -3.24
N ALA A 164 0.74 7.57 -2.32
CA ALA A 164 -0.09 8.24 -1.32
C ALA A 164 -1.06 9.24 -1.96
N VAL A 165 -0.60 10.08 -2.91
CA VAL A 165 -1.44 11.06 -3.60
C VAL A 165 -2.53 10.38 -4.42
N TYR A 166 -2.17 9.42 -5.28
CA TYR A 166 -3.14 8.72 -6.11
C TYR A 166 -4.04 7.79 -5.31
N GLY A 167 -3.53 7.21 -4.21
CA GLY A 167 -4.35 6.49 -3.25
C GLY A 167 -5.40 7.40 -2.62
N TYR A 168 -5.03 8.61 -2.19
CA TYR A 168 -5.98 9.58 -1.63
C TYR A 168 -7.02 10.04 -2.66
N LEU A 169 -6.61 10.27 -3.91
CA LEU A 169 -7.56 10.59 -4.98
C LEU A 169 -8.54 9.45 -5.24
N ALA A 170 -8.07 8.21 -5.29
CA ALA A 170 -8.93 7.04 -5.43
C ALA A 170 -9.88 6.87 -4.22
N TYR A 171 -9.39 7.16 -3.00
CA TYR A 171 -10.20 7.17 -1.79
C TYR A 171 -11.35 8.20 -1.90
N LYS A 172 -11.02 9.41 -2.34
CA LYS A 172 -11.98 10.50 -2.51
C LYS A 172 -13.03 10.17 -3.58
N GLU A 173 -12.58 9.75 -4.77
CA GLU A 173 -13.47 9.36 -5.87
C GLU A 173 -14.42 8.22 -5.45
N ALA A 174 -13.91 7.20 -4.75
CA ALA A 174 -14.75 6.12 -4.23
C ALA A 174 -15.80 6.58 -3.22
N ARG A 175 -15.45 7.55 -2.37
CA ARG A 175 -16.39 8.18 -1.42
C ARG A 175 -17.45 9.00 -2.14
N ASP A 176 -17.07 9.74 -3.17
CA ASP A 176 -17.97 10.59 -3.95
C ASP A 176 -18.97 9.76 -4.77
N LEU A 177 -18.60 8.54 -5.19
CA LEU A 177 -19.48 7.59 -5.88
C LEU A 177 -20.56 6.96 -4.98
N GLY A 178 -20.64 7.36 -3.71
CA GLY A 178 -21.65 6.83 -2.80
C GLY A 178 -21.46 5.34 -2.53
N VAL A 179 -20.24 4.82 -2.65
CA VAL A 179 -19.83 3.55 -2.04
C VAL A 179 -19.96 3.76 -0.53
N THR A 180 -21.20 3.61 -0.08
CA THR A 180 -21.61 3.91 1.29
C THR A 180 -20.99 2.86 2.14
N VAL A 181 -20.03 3.33 2.91
CA VAL A 181 -19.43 2.50 3.90
C VAL A 181 -20.46 2.22 4.97
N THR A 182 -20.76 0.96 5.20
CA THR A 182 -21.45 0.51 6.41
C THR A 182 -20.54 0.76 7.62
N PRO A 183 -20.78 1.80 8.44
CA PRO A 183 -19.93 2.12 9.57
C PRO A 183 -20.22 1.11 10.68
N GLY A 184 -19.24 0.28 11.05
CA GLY A 184 -19.39 -0.58 12.22
C GLY A 184 -18.69 -1.94 12.20
N PHE A 185 -18.11 -2.37 11.08
CA PHE A 185 -17.62 -3.76 10.96
C PHE A 185 -16.11 -4.00 11.16
N TRP A 186 -15.31 -2.98 11.47
CA TRP A 186 -13.86 -3.18 11.72
C TRP A 186 -13.54 -3.91 13.03
N GLY A 187 -14.48 -4.05 13.97
CA GLY A 187 -14.20 -4.63 15.29
C GLY A 187 -15.13 -5.77 15.72
N ARG A 188 -16.30 -5.93 15.08
CA ARG A 188 -17.36 -6.82 15.59
C ARG A 188 -17.32 -8.25 15.03
N ASN A 189 -16.60 -8.50 13.94
CA ASN A 189 -16.47 -9.84 13.33
C ASN A 189 -15.15 -10.56 13.61
N PHE A 190 -14.27 -10.02 14.46
CA PHE A 190 -13.02 -10.69 14.85
C PHE A 190 -13.22 -11.93 15.74
N GLY A 191 -14.45 -12.44 15.90
CA GLY A 191 -14.73 -13.58 16.77
C GLY A 191 -16.03 -14.34 16.54
N ALA A 192 -16.74 -14.14 15.42
CA ALA A 192 -17.97 -14.89 15.14
C ALA A 192 -17.96 -15.39 13.70
N GLY A 193 -17.60 -16.66 13.53
CA GLY A 193 -17.80 -17.36 12.27
C GLY A 193 -19.27 -17.28 11.84
N GLY A 194 -19.50 -16.76 10.65
CA GLY A 194 -20.78 -16.73 9.96
C GLY A 194 -20.52 -16.19 8.56
N SER A 195 -20.47 -17.04 7.54
CA SER A 195 -21.65 -17.54 6.81
C SER A 195 -22.50 -16.39 6.24
N ALA A 196 -22.87 -16.55 4.95
CA ALA A 196 -23.77 -15.73 4.15
C ALA A 196 -23.10 -14.58 3.37
N GLY A 197 -23.09 -14.54 2.04
CA GLY A 197 -24.00 -15.25 1.14
C GLY A 197 -25.44 -14.78 1.33
N THR A 198 -25.71 -13.48 1.25
CA THR A 198 -27.09 -13.03 1.02
C THR A 198 -27.14 -11.70 0.25
N SER A 199 -27.87 -11.78 -0.85
CA SER A 199 -28.32 -10.77 -1.79
C SER A 199 -28.62 -9.38 -1.24
N LEU A 200 -28.08 -8.35 -1.90
CA LEU A 200 -28.64 -6.99 -1.92
C LEU A 200 -29.10 -6.57 -3.33
N THR A 201 -29.55 -7.54 -4.14
CA THR A 201 -30.12 -7.31 -5.48
C THR A 201 -31.65 -7.33 -5.51
N GLN A 202 -32.32 -7.05 -4.39
CA GLN A 202 -33.79 -7.07 -4.34
C GLN A 202 -34.35 -5.94 -3.46
N SER A 203 -34.29 -4.68 -3.93
CA SER A 203 -35.13 -3.62 -3.36
C SER A 203 -35.36 -2.35 -4.22
N VAL A 204 -34.86 -2.26 -5.46
CA VAL A 204 -35.05 -1.03 -6.28
C VAL A 204 -35.80 -1.31 -7.59
N ARG A 205 -36.81 -2.19 -7.56
CA ARG A 205 -37.65 -2.44 -8.77
C ARG A 205 -39.14 -2.61 -8.51
N ALA A 206 -39.65 -2.12 -7.39
CA ALA A 206 -41.08 -2.11 -7.11
C ALA A 206 -41.54 -0.69 -6.74
N ASN A 207 -41.45 0.25 -7.69
CA ASN A 207 -42.26 1.48 -7.61
C ASN A 207 -42.56 2.10 -8.98
N ASP A 208 -42.58 1.30 -10.05
CA ASP A 208 -42.86 1.75 -11.43
C ASP A 208 -44.06 1.01 -12.04
N ARG A 209 -45.06 0.73 -11.22
CA ARG A 209 -46.43 0.47 -11.68
C ARG A 209 -47.34 1.34 -10.84
N ASP A 210 -48.22 2.08 -11.50
CA ASP A 210 -49.37 2.82 -10.96
C ASP A 210 -49.33 4.34 -11.22
N THR A 211 -48.95 4.75 -12.44
CA THR A 211 -49.44 6.03 -12.97
C THR A 211 -49.54 5.93 -14.50
N GLU A 212 -50.72 5.60 -15.02
CA GLU A 212 -51.28 6.04 -16.32
C GLU A 212 -52.50 5.17 -16.69
N MET A 213 -53.60 5.40 -15.99
CA MET A 213 -54.95 5.19 -16.52
C MET A 213 -55.81 6.36 -16.03
N ASN A 214 -55.85 7.42 -16.84
CA ASN A 214 -56.99 8.33 -17.03
C ASN A 214 -56.69 9.32 -18.16
#